data_AF-A0A7C1K154-F1
#
_entry.id   AF-A0A7C1K154-F1
#
_cell.length_a   1.000
_cell.length_b   1.000
_cell.length_c   1.000
_cell.angle_alpha   90.00
_cell.angle_beta   90.00
_cell.angle_gamma   90.00
#
_symmetry.space_group_name_H-M   'P 1'
#
loop_
_entity.id
_entity.type
_entity.pdbx_description
1 polymer ?
#
loop_
_entity_poly.entity_id
_entity_poly.type
_entity_poly.pdbx_seq_one_letter_code
_entity_poly.pdbx_strand_id
1 'polypeptide(L)'
;MKSIRIDDEVWAALQKRAKAFEDTPNSVLRRILHLDKTQGKRNRSNRTPKGVKTPQAAYRHPILRALYELGGHAQVSDVLEKVHVLMANRLNETDYQPLASGEIRWRNTAQWERNAMVEEGLLKKNSPRGVWELTAKGIAEAEALLE
;
A
#
# COMPACT_ATOMS: atom_id res chain seq x y z
N MET A 1 13.53 -4.11 -22.15
CA MET A 1 12.50 -5.10 -22.54
C MET A 1 12.94 -5.70 -23.87
N LYS A 2 13.04 -7.03 -24.01
CA LYS A 2 13.30 -7.64 -25.32
C LYS A 2 11.95 -7.77 -26.04
N SER A 3 11.76 -7.04 -27.13
CA SER A 3 10.53 -7.07 -27.93
C SER A 3 10.71 -8.05 -29.08
N ILE A 4 9.81 -9.02 -29.19
CA ILE A 4 9.71 -9.93 -30.34
C ILE A 4 8.38 -9.60 -31.00
N ARG A 5 8.41 -9.20 -32.26
CA ARG A 5 7.19 -8.98 -33.06
C ARG A 5 6.72 -10.34 -33.58
N ILE A 6 5.42 -10.58 -33.48
CA ILE A 6 4.74 -11.74 -34.06
C ILE A 6 3.83 -11.26 -35.18
N ASP A 7 3.66 -12.08 -36.21
CA ASP A 7 2.76 -11.80 -37.33
C ASP A 7 1.28 -12.02 -36.97
N ASP A 8 0.41 -11.67 -37.92
CA ASP A 8 -1.04 -11.73 -37.75
C ASP A 8 -1.57 -13.16 -37.63
N GLU A 9 -0.90 -14.13 -38.28
CA GLU A 9 -1.30 -15.54 -38.21
C GLU A 9 -1.06 -16.10 -36.80
N VAL A 10 0.12 -15.82 -36.25
CA VAL A 10 0.49 -16.18 -34.88
C VAL A 10 -0.43 -15.47 -33.89
N TRP A 11 -0.74 -14.20 -34.11
CA TRP A 11 -1.68 -13.45 -33.27
C TRP A 11 -3.08 -14.08 -33.25
N ALA A 12 -3.62 -14.42 -34.41
CA ALA A 12 -4.91 -15.10 -34.53
C ALA A 12 -4.91 -16.47 -33.85
N ALA A 13 -3.81 -17.22 -33.97
CA ALA A 13 -3.65 -18.52 -33.33
C ALA A 13 -3.59 -18.42 -31.78
N LEU A 14 -3.05 -17.33 -31.23
CA LEU A 14 -3.08 -17.04 -29.79
C LEU A 14 -4.48 -16.65 -29.34
N GLN A 15 -5.18 -15.81 -30.10
CA GLN A 15 -6.53 -15.34 -29.77
C GLN A 15 -7.53 -16.49 -29.69
N LYS A 16 -7.47 -17.48 -30.59
CA LYS A 16 -8.31 -18.69 -30.56
C LYS A 16 -8.15 -19.53 -29.28
N ARG A 17 -7.02 -19.41 -28.58
CA ARG A 17 -6.68 -20.17 -27.37
C ARG A 17 -6.80 -19.36 -26.08
N ALA A 18 -7.16 -18.07 -26.20
CA ALA A 18 -7.29 -17.15 -25.07
C ALA A 18 -8.72 -17.15 -24.53
N LYS A 19 -8.88 -17.03 -23.21
CA LYS A 19 -10.15 -16.61 -22.60
C LYS A 19 -10.27 -15.09 -22.65
N ALA A 20 -11.37 -14.59 -23.21
CA ALA A 20 -11.63 -13.16 -23.32
C ALA A 20 -11.58 -12.48 -21.94
N PHE A 21 -10.90 -11.32 -21.88
CA PHE A 21 -10.70 -10.49 -20.67
C PHE A 21 -9.91 -11.11 -19.50
N GLU A 22 -9.54 -12.40 -19.57
CA GLU A 22 -8.70 -13.06 -18.55
C GLU A 22 -7.26 -13.26 -19.02
N ASP A 23 -7.09 -13.71 -20.26
CA ASP A 23 -5.79 -14.09 -20.79
C ASP A 23 -5.08 -12.92 -21.48
N THR A 24 -3.78 -12.80 -21.21
CA THR A 24 -2.88 -11.92 -21.96
C THR A 24 -2.11 -12.76 -23.00
N PRO A 25 -1.58 -12.17 -24.08
CA PRO A 25 -0.76 -12.91 -25.04
C PRO A 25 0.39 -13.69 -24.38
N ASN A 26 1.02 -13.09 -23.36
CA ASN A 26 2.07 -13.71 -22.57
C ASN A 26 1.58 -14.89 -21.70
N SER A 27 0.35 -14.88 -21.17
CA SER A 27 -0.18 -16.03 -20.42
C SER A 27 -0.52 -17.21 -21.33
N VAL A 28 -1.04 -16.94 -22.53
CA VAL A 28 -1.29 -17.99 -23.54
C VAL A 28 0.03 -18.63 -23.99
N LEU A 29 1.06 -17.82 -24.26
CA LEU A 29 2.39 -18.33 -24.64
C LEU A 29 3.03 -19.18 -23.54
N ARG A 30 2.94 -18.75 -22.27
CA ARG A 30 3.46 -19.53 -21.14
C ARG A 30 2.80 -20.90 -21.01
N ARG A 31 1.48 -20.96 -21.21
CA ARG A 31 0.70 -22.20 -21.19
C ARG A 31 1.09 -23.14 -22.33
N ILE A 32 1.21 -22.62 -23.55
CA ILE A 32 1.60 -23.41 -24.74
C ILE A 32 3.01 -23.98 -24.59
N LEU A 33 3.94 -23.19 -24.08
CA LEU A 33 5.34 -23.59 -23.89
C LEU A 33 5.55 -24.43 -22.61
N HIS A 34 4.46 -24.81 -21.91
CA HIS A 34 4.49 -25.54 -20.64
C HIS A 34 5.40 -24.91 -19.57
N LEU A 35 5.56 -23.58 -19.62
CA LEU A 35 6.37 -22.81 -18.66
C LEU A 35 5.66 -22.63 -17.31
N ASP A 36 4.41 -23.08 -17.19
CA ASP A 36 3.59 -23.00 -15.98
C ASP A 36 4.00 -24.01 -14.89
N LYS A 37 4.81 -25.03 -15.23
CA LYS A 37 5.27 -26.04 -14.25
C LYS A 37 6.26 -25.51 -13.22
N THR A 38 6.86 -24.34 -13.45
CA THR A 38 7.84 -23.72 -12.54
C THR A 38 7.31 -22.51 -11.79
N GLN A 39 6.14 -21.98 -12.15
CA GLN A 39 5.46 -20.95 -11.37
C GLN A 39 4.35 -21.60 -10.56
N GLY A 40 4.72 -22.12 -9.39
CA GLY A 40 3.76 -22.47 -8.35
C GLY A 40 2.71 -21.36 -8.25
N LYS A 41 1.44 -21.77 -8.28
CA LYS A 41 0.22 -20.97 -8.08
C LYS A 41 0.59 -19.56 -7.60
N ARG A 42 0.37 -18.53 -8.43
CA ARG A 42 0.19 -17.17 -7.89
C ARG A 42 -1.00 -17.28 -6.95
N ASN A 43 -0.74 -17.60 -5.69
CA ASN A 43 -1.69 -17.57 -4.62
C ASN A 43 -2.29 -16.17 -4.71
N ARG A 44 -3.52 -16.07 -5.17
CA ARG A 44 -4.37 -14.92 -4.91
C ARG A 44 -4.44 -14.87 -3.40
N SER A 45 -3.48 -14.14 -2.82
CA SER A 45 -3.24 -13.88 -1.40
C SER A 45 -3.75 -14.97 -0.47
N ASN A 46 -2.85 -15.65 0.23
CA ASN A 46 -3.11 -15.87 1.64
C ASN A 46 -3.40 -14.49 2.24
N ARG A 47 -4.66 -14.05 2.18
CA ARG A 47 -5.15 -12.95 2.99
C ARG A 47 -4.88 -13.45 4.39
N THR A 48 -3.95 -12.80 5.08
CA THR A 48 -3.76 -13.00 6.51
C THR A 48 -5.16 -12.98 7.14
N PRO A 49 -5.52 -13.94 8.00
CA PRO A 49 -6.85 -14.01 8.59
C PRO A 49 -7.28 -12.63 9.10
N LYS A 50 -8.55 -12.27 8.87
CA LYS A 50 -9.12 -11.02 9.41
C LYS A 50 -8.88 -11.02 10.93
N GLY A 51 -8.28 -9.94 11.44
CA GLY A 51 -7.98 -9.77 12.87
C GLY A 51 -6.51 -9.94 13.27
N VAL A 52 -5.61 -10.28 12.35
CA VAL A 52 -4.19 -10.51 12.68
C VAL A 52 -3.34 -9.23 12.62
N LYS A 53 -3.75 -8.20 11.86
CA LYS A 53 -3.02 -6.93 11.74
C LYS A 53 -3.83 -5.76 12.27
N THR A 54 -3.14 -4.72 12.76
CA THR A 54 -3.81 -3.48 13.17
C THR A 54 -4.54 -2.86 11.97
N PRO A 55 -5.84 -2.53 12.08
CA PRO A 55 -6.60 -1.93 10.98
C PRO A 55 -6.00 -0.59 10.52
N GLN A 56 -6.09 -0.30 9.22
CA GLN A 56 -5.57 0.94 8.64
C GLN A 56 -6.17 2.21 9.30
N ALA A 57 -7.49 2.23 9.51
CA ALA A 57 -8.17 3.34 10.15
C ALA A 57 -7.68 3.63 11.59
N ALA A 58 -7.09 2.64 12.28
CA ALA A 58 -6.56 2.83 13.63
C ALA A 58 -5.33 3.75 13.67
N TYR A 59 -4.68 3.99 12.51
CA TYR A 59 -3.53 4.88 12.39
C TYR A 59 -3.93 6.35 12.21
N ARG A 60 -5.20 6.66 11.93
CA ARG A 60 -5.67 8.03 11.66
C ARG A 60 -5.39 8.99 12.82
N HIS A 61 -5.96 8.70 13.99
CA HIS A 61 -5.77 9.55 15.17
C HIS A 61 -4.30 9.66 15.59
N PRO A 62 -3.49 8.57 15.65
CA PRO A 62 -2.07 8.67 15.91
C PRO A 62 -1.30 9.56 14.93
N ILE A 63 -1.60 9.51 13.63
CA ILE A 63 -0.92 10.34 12.63
C ILE A 63 -1.30 11.82 12.81
N LEU A 64 -2.59 12.13 12.97
CA LEU A 64 -3.06 13.50 13.20
C LEU A 64 -2.43 14.10 14.46
N ARG A 65 -2.47 13.35 15.56
CA ARG A 65 -1.84 13.74 16.83
C ARG A 65 -0.33 13.91 16.70
N ALA A 66 0.35 12.97 16.04
CA ALA A 66 1.80 13.06 15.84
C ALA A 66 2.18 14.32 15.07
N LEU A 67 1.52 14.60 13.95
CA LEU A 67 1.76 15.79 13.15
C LEU A 67 1.43 17.08 13.91
N TYR A 68 0.31 17.13 14.62
CA TYR A 68 -0.09 18.32 15.38
C TYR A 68 0.94 18.67 16.45
N GLU A 69 1.32 17.70 17.28
CA GLU A 69 2.35 17.88 18.31
C GLU A 69 3.76 18.17 17.71
N LEU A 70 4.00 17.87 16.43
CA LEU A 70 5.21 18.24 15.69
C LEU A 70 5.10 19.59 14.97
N GLY A 71 4.07 20.40 15.26
CA GLY A 71 3.89 21.72 14.65
C GLY A 71 3.17 21.71 13.30
N GLY A 72 2.37 20.68 13.04
CA GLY A 72 1.52 20.53 11.86
C GLY A 72 2.25 20.13 10.57
N HIS A 73 3.57 20.07 10.58
CA HIS A 73 4.40 19.66 9.44
C HIS A 73 5.69 18.99 9.94
N ALA A 74 6.05 17.82 9.40
CA ALA A 74 7.24 17.11 9.85
C ALA A 74 7.75 16.08 8.84
N GLN A 75 9.00 15.63 9.03
CA GLN A 75 9.56 14.53 8.25
C GLN A 75 8.80 13.24 8.53
N VAL A 76 8.62 12.42 7.49
CA VAL A 76 7.91 11.13 7.58
C VAL A 76 8.56 10.21 8.61
N SER A 77 9.90 10.23 8.73
CA SER A 77 10.62 9.46 9.76
C SER A 77 10.12 9.80 11.16
N ASP A 78 10.04 11.08 11.47
CA ASP A 78 9.76 11.60 12.81
C ASP A 78 8.28 11.39 13.15
N VAL A 79 7.40 11.59 12.16
CA VAL A 79 5.97 11.27 12.31
C VAL A 79 5.77 9.78 12.56
N LEU A 80 6.42 8.91 11.79
CA LEU A 80 6.28 7.46 11.96
C LEU A 80 6.84 6.99 13.31
N GLU A 81 7.99 7.50 13.74
CA GLU A 81 8.54 7.19 15.07
C GLU A 81 7.57 7.56 16.19
N LYS A 82 6.95 8.73 16.08
CA LYS A 82 5.96 9.18 17.06
C LYS A 82 4.67 8.37 17.03
N VAL A 83 4.18 8.04 15.83
CA VAL A 83 3.04 7.12 15.63
C VAL A 83 3.33 5.77 16.27
N HIS A 84 4.55 5.25 16.12
CA HIS A 84 4.96 3.99 16.75
C HIS A 84 4.85 4.05 18.28
N VAL A 85 5.33 5.13 18.90
CA VAL A 85 5.21 5.33 20.36
C VAL A 85 3.73 5.40 20.77
N LEU A 86 2.91 6.17 20.05
CA LEU A 86 1.47 6.31 20.33
C LEU A 86 0.69 5.00 20.16
N MET A 87 1.17 4.10 19.30
CA MET A 87 0.50 2.84 18.99
C MET A 87 1.17 1.61 19.62
N ALA A 88 2.20 1.78 20.45
CA ALA A 88 2.99 0.68 20.99
C ALA A 88 2.14 -0.42 21.65
N ASN A 89 1.06 -0.05 22.34
CA ASN A 89 0.15 -0.98 23.02
C ASN A 89 -0.92 -1.59 22.09
N ARG A 90 -0.98 -1.19 20.82
CA ARG A 90 -1.97 -1.62 19.82
C ARG A 90 -1.35 -2.48 18.72
N LEU A 91 -0.10 -2.23 18.38
CA LEU A 91 0.63 -3.01 17.39
C LEU A 91 0.90 -4.43 17.90
N ASN A 92 0.79 -5.40 17.01
CA ASN A 92 1.07 -6.79 17.32
C ASN A 92 2.27 -7.33 16.51
N GLU A 93 2.69 -8.56 16.79
CA GLU A 93 3.85 -9.18 16.13
C GLU A 93 3.77 -9.17 14.60
N THR A 94 2.56 -9.32 14.02
CA THR A 94 2.38 -9.29 12.56
C THR A 94 2.63 -7.90 12.00
N ASP A 95 2.28 -6.84 12.72
CA ASP A 95 2.52 -5.47 12.31
C ASP A 95 4.02 -5.14 12.21
N TYR A 96 4.86 -5.84 12.99
CA TYR A 96 6.32 -5.71 12.97
C TYR A 96 7.02 -6.56 11.90
N GLN A 97 6.31 -7.47 11.23
CA GLN A 97 6.94 -8.29 10.20
C GLN A 97 7.31 -7.44 8.96
N PRO A 98 8.42 -7.77 8.29
CA PRO A 98 8.77 -7.13 7.03
C PRO A 98 7.86 -7.59 5.88
N LEU A 99 7.65 -6.69 4.92
CA LEU A 99 7.14 -7.00 3.59
C LEU A 99 8.26 -7.55 2.71
N ALA A 100 7.91 -8.13 1.56
CA ALA A 100 8.88 -8.58 0.56
C ALA A 100 9.81 -7.45 0.06
N SER A 101 9.38 -6.19 0.18
CA SER A 101 10.17 -4.99 -0.13
C SER A 101 11.18 -4.64 0.96
N GLY A 102 11.16 -5.30 2.12
CA GLY A 102 11.98 -4.96 3.30
C GLY A 102 11.33 -3.92 4.24
N GLU A 103 10.23 -3.29 3.83
CA GLU A 103 9.51 -2.32 4.67
C GLU A 103 8.68 -3.01 5.77
N ILE A 104 8.67 -2.45 6.98
CA ILE A 104 7.84 -2.95 8.09
C ILE A 104 6.35 -2.71 7.82
N ARG A 105 5.51 -3.73 8.02
CA ARG A 105 4.07 -3.71 7.68
C ARG A 105 3.30 -2.53 8.29
N TRP A 106 3.53 -2.20 9.55
CA TRP A 106 2.84 -1.07 10.19
C TRP A 106 3.19 0.27 9.55
N ARG A 107 4.46 0.46 9.15
CA ARG A 107 4.89 1.68 8.46
C ARG A 107 4.21 1.83 7.11
N ASN A 108 4.11 0.73 6.37
CA ASN A 108 3.39 0.72 5.10
C ASN A 108 1.89 1.03 5.31
N THR A 109 1.28 0.43 6.34
CA THR A 109 -0.14 0.64 6.66
C THR A 109 -0.43 2.08 7.09
N ALA A 110 0.44 2.71 7.88
CA ALA A 110 0.34 4.12 8.24
C ALA A 110 0.44 5.05 7.02
N GLN A 111 1.31 4.72 6.04
CA GLN A 111 1.42 5.48 4.80
C GLN A 111 0.16 5.35 3.92
N TRP A 112 -0.48 4.17 3.90
CA TRP A 112 -1.79 4.00 3.25
C TRP A 112 -2.86 4.86 3.91
N GLU A 113 -2.89 4.91 5.25
CA GLU A 113 -3.82 5.80 5.97
C GLU A 113 -3.56 7.26 5.64
N ARG A 114 -2.29 7.68 5.60
CA ARG A 114 -1.94 9.03 5.14
C ARG A 114 -2.49 9.33 3.75
N ASN A 115 -2.39 8.40 2.81
CA ASN A 115 -2.92 8.61 1.47
C ASN A 115 -4.44 8.78 1.48
N ALA A 116 -5.16 7.98 2.27
CA ALA A 116 -6.60 8.17 2.47
C ALA A 116 -6.92 9.56 3.06
N MET A 117 -6.19 9.99 4.09
CA MET A 117 -6.36 11.30 4.70
C MET A 117 -6.04 12.48 3.76
N VAL A 118 -5.13 12.31 2.80
CA VAL A 118 -4.88 13.32 1.74
C VAL A 118 -6.11 13.45 0.83
N GLU A 119 -6.69 12.34 0.40
CA GLU A 119 -7.91 12.35 -0.42
C GLU A 119 -9.11 12.93 0.34
N GLU A 120 -9.16 12.74 1.65
CA GLU A 120 -10.17 13.33 2.55
C GLU A 120 -9.90 14.81 2.92
N GLY A 121 -8.78 15.37 2.45
CA GLY A 121 -8.41 16.77 2.64
C GLY A 121 -7.87 17.13 4.03
N LEU A 122 -7.45 16.14 4.83
CA LEU A 122 -6.84 16.35 6.15
C LEU A 122 -5.35 16.65 6.06
N LEU A 123 -4.66 16.05 5.08
CA LEU A 123 -3.24 16.28 4.82
C LEU A 123 -3.04 16.91 3.43
N LYS A 124 -2.00 17.72 3.28
CA LYS A 124 -1.67 18.34 1.99
C LYS A 124 -1.17 17.30 1.00
N LYS A 125 -1.69 17.39 -0.23
CA LYS A 125 -1.29 16.52 -1.37
C LYS A 125 0.12 16.83 -1.87
N ASN A 126 0.49 18.12 -1.90
CA ASN A 126 1.70 18.63 -2.55
C ASN A 126 2.77 19.09 -1.54
N SER A 127 2.93 18.38 -0.42
CA SER A 127 4.03 18.63 0.51
C SER A 127 5.39 18.26 -0.11
N PRO A 128 6.51 18.87 0.34
CA PRO A 128 7.85 18.47 -0.07
C PRO A 128 8.08 16.97 0.11
N ARG A 129 8.96 16.40 -0.72
CA ARG A 129 9.29 14.97 -0.63
C ARG A 129 9.81 14.63 0.76
N GLY A 130 9.25 13.60 1.37
CA GLY A 130 9.64 13.15 2.71
C GLY A 130 8.99 13.94 3.85
N VAL A 131 8.11 14.90 3.55
CA VAL A 131 7.39 15.71 4.54
C VAL A 131 5.90 15.43 4.45
N TRP A 132 5.25 15.31 5.61
CA TRP A 132 3.79 15.33 5.74
C TRP A 132 3.36 16.61 6.44
N GLU A 133 2.21 17.14 6.04
CA GLU A 133 1.69 18.40 6.52
C GLU A 133 0.17 18.36 6.63
N LEU A 134 -0.36 18.87 7.73
CA LEU A 134 -1.80 19.03 7.95
C LEU A 134 -2.37 20.17 7.10
N THR A 135 -3.61 20.03 6.69
CA THR A 135 -4.42 21.16 6.22
C THR A 135 -5.06 21.85 7.43
N ALA A 136 -5.70 23.01 7.22
CA ALA A 136 -6.51 23.65 8.27
C ALA A 136 -7.59 22.69 8.82
N LYS A 137 -8.21 21.88 7.95
CA LYS A 137 -9.17 20.85 8.35
C LYS A 137 -8.52 19.78 9.23
N GLY A 138 -7.32 19.31 8.86
CA GLY A 138 -6.57 18.33 9.65
C GLY A 138 -6.10 18.86 11.00
N ILE A 139 -5.75 20.15 11.09
CA ILE A 139 -5.44 20.82 12.36
C ILE A 139 -6.65 20.83 13.27
N ALA A 140 -7.81 21.30 12.79
CA ALA A 140 -9.04 21.33 13.57
C ALA A 140 -9.46 19.92 14.04
N GLU A 141 -9.31 18.90 13.19
CA GLU A 141 -9.59 17.51 13.58
C GLU A 141 -8.59 17.00 14.62
N ALA A 142 -7.32 17.39 14.54
CA ALA A 142 -6.33 17.01 15.55
C ALA A 142 -6.59 17.69 16.90
N GLU A 143 -6.99 18.97 16.90
CA GLU A 143 -7.36 19.72 18.11
C GLU A 143 -8.56 19.10 18.81
N ALA A 144 -9.61 18.77 18.07
CA ALA A 144 -10.81 18.13 18.60
C ALA A 144 -10.57 16.73 19.22
N LEU A 145 -9.39 16.13 19.02
CA LEU A 145 -8.99 14.86 19.63
C LEU A 145 -8.18 15.04 20.92
N LEU A 146 -7.72 16.25 21.20
CA LEU A 146 -6.90 16.59 22.36
C LEU A 146 -7.68 17.36 23.44
N GLU A 147 -8.82 17.94 23.08
CA GLU A 147 -9.85 18.45 23.99
C GLU A 147 -10.66 17.31 24.65
#